data_AF-A0A415U0Y6-F1
#
_entry.id   AF-A0A415U0Y6-F1
#
_cell.length_a   1.000
_cell.length_b   1.000
_cell.length_c   1.000
_cell.angle_alpha   90.00
_cell.angle_beta   90.00
_cell.angle_gamma   90.00
#
_symmetry.space_group_name_H-M   'P 1'
#
loop_
_entity.id
_entity.type
_entity.pdbx_description
1 polymer ?
#
loop_
_entity_poly.entity_id
_entity_poly.type
_entity_poly.pdbx_seq_one_letter_code
_entity_poly.pdbx_strand_id
1 'polypeptide(L)'
;MRPYRTKKYMDNLAGNKFISSCDDLAIYTGLKVRKILRELTEKEYDRELVDESDKNIDRKYRYEINCMYEIELENGEIINVYEDEINPDYKGDYTE
;
A
#
# COMPACT_ATOMS: atom_id res chain seq x y z
N MET A 1 -1.91 -2.50 -17.42
CA MET A 1 -0.87 -2.01 -16.49
C MET A 1 -0.95 -0.49 -16.50
N ARG A 2 -1.24 0.14 -15.36
CA ARG A 2 -1.51 1.59 -15.31
C ARG A 2 -0.21 2.39 -15.55
N PRO A 3 -0.25 3.50 -16.30
CA PRO A 3 0.94 4.19 -16.82
C PRO A 3 1.85 4.81 -15.76
N TYR A 4 1.36 5.05 -14.54
CA TYR A 4 2.14 5.61 -13.42
C TYR A 4 2.89 4.54 -12.60
N ARG A 5 2.53 3.26 -12.74
CA ARG A 5 3.14 2.14 -11.99
C ARG A 5 4.33 1.54 -12.73
N THR A 6 5.25 2.42 -13.11
CA THR A 6 6.53 2.00 -13.69
C THR A 6 7.42 1.40 -12.61
N LYS A 7 8.38 0.55 -12.98
CA LYS A 7 9.38 0.01 -12.04
C LYS A 7 10.05 1.11 -11.20
N LYS A 8 10.31 2.27 -11.84
CA LYS A 8 10.83 3.48 -11.21
C LYS A 8 9.94 4.02 -10.07
N TYR A 9 8.62 3.91 -10.18
CA TYR A 9 7.71 4.28 -9.10
C TYR A 9 7.84 3.33 -7.91
N MET A 10 7.86 2.02 -8.16
CA MET A 10 8.04 1.00 -7.12
C MET A 10 9.40 1.13 -6.41
N ASP A 11 10.46 1.45 -7.16
CA ASP A 11 11.78 1.73 -6.59
C ASP A 11 11.77 2.99 -5.70
N ASN A 12 10.96 4.00 -6.01
CA ASN A 12 10.83 5.20 -5.15
C ASN A 12 10.09 4.93 -3.84
N LEU A 13 9.29 3.85 -3.76
CA LEU A 13 8.62 3.45 -2.52
C LEU A 13 9.59 2.75 -1.56
N ALA A 14 10.69 2.19 -2.07
CA ALA A 14 11.75 1.64 -1.24
C ALA A 14 12.42 2.77 -0.43
N GLY A 15 12.57 2.55 0.87
CA GLY A 15 13.11 3.51 1.83
C GLY A 15 12.05 4.32 2.58
N ASN A 16 10.79 4.33 2.11
CA ASN A 16 9.69 4.93 2.82
C ASN A 16 9.39 4.17 4.11
N LYS A 17 8.82 4.88 5.10
CA LYS A 17 8.33 4.25 6.32
C LYS A 17 6.97 3.63 6.06
N PHE A 18 6.82 2.38 6.46
CA PHE A 18 5.54 1.72 6.53
C PHE A 18 4.73 2.26 7.71
N ILE A 19 3.46 2.58 7.46
CA ILE A 19 2.51 3.06 8.43
C ILE A 19 1.23 2.26 8.21
N SER A 20 0.96 1.30 9.10
CA SER A 20 -0.32 0.60 9.04
C SER A 20 -1.41 1.31 9.82
N SER A 21 -2.63 1.21 9.30
CA SER A 21 -3.85 1.53 10.03
C SER A 21 -4.51 0.30 10.66
N CYS A 22 -3.98 -0.90 10.43
CA CYS A 22 -4.50 -2.17 10.93
C CYS A 22 -3.73 -2.63 12.17
N ASP A 23 -4.43 -3.10 13.20
CA ASP A 23 -3.82 -3.56 14.46
C ASP A 23 -2.84 -4.73 14.26
N ASP A 24 -3.12 -5.66 13.34
CA ASP A 24 -2.25 -6.82 13.07
C ASP A 24 -0.88 -6.44 12.47
N LEU A 25 -0.84 -5.36 11.68
CA LEU A 25 0.37 -4.86 11.02
C LEU A 25 0.99 -3.67 11.76
N ALA A 26 0.36 -3.20 12.84
CA ALA A 26 0.86 -2.10 13.66
C ALA A 26 2.25 -2.37 14.25
N ILE A 27 2.60 -3.64 14.46
CA ILE A 27 3.93 -4.06 14.93
C ILE A 27 5.06 -3.69 13.96
N TYR A 28 4.74 -3.51 12.67
CA TYR A 28 5.68 -3.15 11.63
C TYR A 28 5.70 -1.64 11.36
N THR A 29 4.77 -0.88 11.93
CA THR A 29 4.70 0.57 11.75
C THR A 29 5.99 1.24 12.20
N GLY A 30 6.55 2.07 11.33
CA GLY A 30 7.83 2.77 11.54
C GLY A 30 9.03 2.08 10.91
N LEU A 31 8.91 0.82 10.48
CA LEU A 31 9.94 0.12 9.70
C LEU A 31 10.02 0.69 8.28
N LYS A 32 11.21 0.66 7.71
CA LYS A 32 11.44 1.05 6.32
C LYS A 32 11.15 -0.10 5.37
N VAL A 33 10.50 0.23 4.26
CA VAL A 33 10.37 -0.65 3.11
C VAL A 33 11.76 -0.85 2.50
N ARG A 34 12.25 -2.08 2.44
CA ARG A 34 13.55 -2.40 1.84
C ARG A 34 13.45 -2.45 0.33
N LYS A 35 12.43 -3.13 -0.19
CA LYS A 35 12.11 -3.21 -1.63
C LYS A 35 10.68 -3.69 -1.84
N ILE A 36 10.11 -3.33 -2.99
CA ILE A 36 8.87 -3.94 -3.47
C ILE A 36 9.23 -5.19 -4.28
N LEU A 37 8.64 -6.33 -3.92
CA LEU A 37 8.85 -7.61 -4.60
C LEU A 37 7.97 -7.69 -5.85
N ARG A 38 6.67 -7.43 -5.69
CA ARG A 38 5.69 -7.46 -6.77
C ARG A 38 4.41 -6.72 -6.40
N GLU A 39 3.69 -6.30 -7.44
CA GLU A 39 2.29 -5.87 -7.35
C GLU A 39 1.39 -7.10 -7.33
N LEU A 40 0.50 -7.20 -6.34
CA LEU A 40 -0.53 -8.23 -6.29
C LEU A 40 -1.62 -7.89 -7.30
N THR A 41 -2.08 -8.90 -8.02
CA THR A 41 -3.09 -8.72 -9.05
C THR A 41 -4.50 -8.76 -8.47
N GLU A 42 -5.49 -8.22 -9.20
CA GLU A 42 -6.93 -8.19 -8.83
C GLU A 42 -7.55 -9.57 -8.52
N LYS A 43 -6.82 -10.66 -8.80
CA LYS A 43 -7.22 -12.04 -8.50
C LYS A 43 -6.62 -12.60 -7.20
N GLU A 44 -5.59 -11.94 -6.66
CA GLU A 44 -4.87 -12.35 -5.45
C GLU A 44 -5.42 -11.67 -4.18
N TYR A 45 -6.23 -10.62 -4.32
CA TYR A 45 -6.94 -9.97 -3.21
C TYR A 45 -8.44 -9.92 -3.48
N ASP A 46 -9.26 -10.23 -2.47
CA ASP A 46 -10.72 -10.15 -2.56
C ASP A 46 -11.12 -8.67 -2.64
N ARG A 47 -11.75 -8.31 -3.77
CA ARG A 47 -12.16 -6.94 -4.07
C ARG A 47 -13.48 -6.66 -3.38
N GLU A 48 -13.47 -6.49 -2.07
CA GLU A 48 -14.63 -5.92 -1.40
C GLU A 48 -14.67 -4.41 -1.70
N LEU A 49 -15.84 -3.96 -2.17
CA LEU A 49 -16.18 -2.55 -2.30
C LEU A 49 -15.88 -1.89 -0.95
N VAL A 50 -14.91 -0.99 -0.97
CA VAL A 50 -14.45 -0.30 0.23
C VAL A 50 -15.61 0.60 0.70
N ASP A 51 -16.24 0.20 1.80
CA ASP A 51 -17.37 0.89 2.43
C ASP A 51 -17.01 2.35 2.78
N GLU A 52 -17.99 3.25 2.86
CA GLU A 52 -17.78 4.67 3.22
C GLU A 52 -17.10 4.87 4.59
N SER A 53 -17.00 3.81 5.39
CA SER A 53 -16.34 3.75 6.68
C SER A 53 -14.81 3.57 6.59
N ASP A 54 -14.27 3.05 5.49
CA ASP A 54 -12.83 2.75 5.37
C ASP A 54 -12.05 4.00 4.94
N LYS A 55 -11.34 4.55 5.92
CA LYS A 55 -10.60 5.79 5.78
C LYS A 55 -9.16 5.55 6.20
N ASN A 56 -8.23 6.15 5.48
CA ASN A 56 -6.83 6.16 5.90
C ASN A 56 -6.64 7.03 7.16
N ILE A 57 -5.41 7.06 7.68
CA ILE A 57 -5.05 7.86 8.87
C ILE A 57 -5.37 9.37 8.72
N ASP A 58 -5.42 9.88 7.50
CA ASP A 58 -5.80 11.24 7.13
C ASP A 58 -7.32 11.45 6.96
N ARG A 59 -8.15 10.46 7.31
CA ARG A 59 -9.62 10.46 7.16
C ARG A 59 -10.10 10.59 5.72
N LYS A 60 -9.26 10.30 4.74
CA LYS A 60 -9.64 10.26 3.32
C LYS A 60 -10.19 8.87 3.01
N TYR A 61 -11.28 8.84 2.27
CA TYR A 61 -11.88 7.61 1.78
C TYR A 61 -10.88 6.84 0.90
N ARG A 62 -10.77 5.54 1.12
CA ARG A 62 -9.98 4.63 0.30
C ARG A 62 -10.88 4.09 -0.81
N TYR A 63 -10.83 4.67 -2.02
CA TYR A 63 -11.68 4.20 -3.13
C TYR A 63 -10.94 3.22 -4.06
N GLU A 64 -11.60 2.09 -4.32
CA GLU A 64 -11.50 1.04 -5.36
C GLU A 64 -10.16 0.56 -5.93
N ILE A 65 -9.05 1.26 -5.74
CA ILE A 65 -7.72 0.78 -6.14
C ILE A 65 -6.74 1.01 -5.00
N ASN A 66 -6.89 0.23 -3.94
CA ASN A 66 -5.77 -0.03 -3.06
C ASN A 66 -4.88 -1.05 -3.77
N CYS A 67 -3.85 -0.54 -4.44
CA CYS A 67 -2.82 -1.41 -4.99
C CYS A 67 -2.14 -2.12 -3.83
N MET A 68 -2.18 -3.44 -3.81
CA MET A 68 -1.51 -4.21 -2.77
C MET A 68 -0.13 -4.62 -3.30
N TYR A 69 0.90 -4.33 -2.51
CA TYR A 69 2.27 -4.69 -2.81
C TYR A 69 2.73 -5.76 -1.84
N GLU A 70 3.44 -6.75 -2.36
CA GLU A 70 4.26 -7.62 -1.53
C GLU A 70 5.61 -6.91 -1.33
N ILE A 71 5.91 -6.53 -0.09
CA ILE A 71 7.11 -5.77 0.24
C ILE A 71 7.99 -6.56 1.21
N GLU A 72 9.29 -6.32 1.13
CA GLU A 72 10.24 -6.73 2.17
C GLU A 72 10.55 -5.53 3.05
N LEU A 73 10.41 -5.68 4.36
CA LEU A 73 10.76 -4.66 5.36
C LEU A 73 12.24 -4.77 5.76
N GLU A 74 12.77 -3.74 6.43
CA GLU A 74 14.18 -3.72 6.88
C GLU A 74 14.53 -4.85 7.87
N ASN A 75 13.55 -5.37 8.59
CA ASN A 75 13.69 -6.53 9.48
C ASN A 75 13.72 -7.87 8.72
N GLY A 76 13.55 -7.87 7.40
CA GLY A 76 13.52 -9.05 6.55
C GLY A 76 12.15 -9.73 6.42
N GLU A 77 11.13 -9.21 7.10
CA GLU A 77 9.77 -9.73 6.99
C GLU A 77 9.15 -9.35 5.65
N ILE A 78 8.36 -10.26 5.08
CA ILE A 78 7.64 -10.06 3.83
C ILE A 78 6.15 -9.96 4.16
N ILE A 79 5.55 -8.82 3.86
CA ILE A 79 4.14 -8.54 4.15
C ILE A 79 3.44 -7.96 2.92
N ASN A 80 2.13 -8.13 2.89
CA ASN A 80 1.26 -7.52 1.90
C ASN A 80 0.72 -6.21 2.49
N VAL A 81 0.91 -5.12 1.76
CA VAL A 81 0.56 -3.77 2.21
C VAL A 81 -0.19 -3.03 1.15
N TYR A 82 -1.03 -2.11 1.56
CA TYR A 82 -1.63 -1.16 0.64
C TYR A 82 -0.66 -0.03 0.29
N GLU A 83 -0.79 0.52 -0.91
CA GLU A 83 0.05 1.61 -1.37
C GLU A 83 0.02 2.83 -0.42
N ASP A 84 -1.13 3.14 0.19
CA ASP A 84 -1.25 4.26 1.15
C ASP A 84 -0.44 4.05 2.43
N GLU A 85 -0.16 2.80 2.80
CA GLU A 85 0.63 2.48 3.99
C GLU A 85 2.13 2.70 3.78
N ILE A 86 2.60 2.78 2.54
CA ILE A 86 4.01 3.01 2.18
C ILE A 86 4.24 4.28 1.36
N ASN A 87 3.16 4.92 0.92
CA ASN A 87 3.18 6.18 0.22
C ASN A 87 2.31 7.21 0.96
N PRO A 88 2.91 8.07 1.80
CA PRO A 88 2.16 9.09 2.54
C PRO A 88 1.51 10.15 1.63
N ASP A 89 1.99 10.28 0.39
CA ASP A 89 1.43 11.19 -0.60
C ASP A 89 0.32 10.54 -1.45
N TYR A 90 0.07 9.24 -1.27
CA TYR A 90 -1.01 8.56 -1.99
C TYR A 90 -2.37 9.04 -1.49
N LYS A 91 -3.21 9.47 -2.43
CA LYS A 91 -4.54 10.02 -2.15
C LYS A 91 -5.67 9.21 -2.78
N GLY A 92 -5.36 8.00 -3.29
CA GLY A 92 -6.26 7.23 -4.12
C GLY A 92 -6.40 7.80 -5.52
N ASP A 93 -6.52 6.94 -6.53
CA ASP A 93 -6.97 7.35 -7.85
C ASP A 93 -8.50 7.48 -7.82
N TYR A 94 -9.00 8.71 -7.76
CA TYR A 94 -10.40 8.99 -8.05
C TYR A 94 -10.60 8.83 -9.57
N THR A 95 -11.27 7.77 -10.00
CA THR A 95 -11.88 7.75 -11.32
C THR A 95 -13.25 8.42 -11.20
N GLU A 96 -13.38 9.62 -11.78
CA GLU A 96 -14.68 10.21 -12.14
C GLU A 96 -15.51 9.24 -13.00
#